data_AF-A0A1R4JLC2-F1
#
_entry.id   AF-A0A1R4JLC2-F1
#
_cell.length_a   1.000
_cell.length_b   1.000
_cell.length_c   1.000
_cell.angle_alpha   90.00
_cell.angle_beta   90.00
_cell.angle_gamma   90.00
#
_symmetry.space_group_name_H-M   'P 1'
#
loop_
_entity.id
_entity.type
_entity.pdbx_description
1 polymer ?
#
loop_
_entity_poly.entity_id
_entity_poly.type
_entity_poly.pdbx_seq_one_letter_code
_entity_poly.pdbx_strand_id
1 'polypeptide(L)'
;MSVPPQDHLLAAYGTLRPGEPNEHIMEGMDGTWTPALIRARLYPSGVGRAEGYPGVVLDPAADPVPVQLFASADLPEQWDRLDDFEGPGYRRVPVQVEVPVEEETVTAWIYELVPEAVPAEG
;
A
#
# COMPACT_ATOMS: atom_id res chain seq x y z
N MET A 1 8.46 -21.92 -4.76
CA MET A 1 9.36 -20.75 -4.81
C MET A 1 9.38 -20.14 -3.41
N SER A 2 10.44 -19.45 -3.01
CA SER A 2 10.45 -18.76 -1.70
C SER A 2 9.62 -17.49 -1.83
N VAL A 3 8.68 -17.28 -0.92
CA VAL A 3 8.01 -15.99 -0.77
C VAL A 3 9.10 -14.93 -0.54
N PRO A 4 9.11 -13.80 -1.27
CA PRO A 4 10.06 -12.73 -1.04
C PRO A 4 9.91 -12.17 0.39
N PRO A 5 10.99 -11.63 0.99
CA PRO A 5 10.90 -11.06 2.34
C PRO A 5 9.95 -9.86 2.37
N GLN A 6 9.30 -9.60 3.50
CA GLN A 6 8.37 -8.49 3.68
C GLN A 6 8.95 -7.14 3.23
N ASP A 7 10.22 -6.86 3.53
CA ASP A 7 10.89 -5.60 3.14
C ASP A 7 11.07 -5.41 1.64
N HIS A 8 10.70 -6.41 0.83
CA HIS A 8 10.69 -6.38 -0.62
C HIS A 8 9.28 -6.37 -1.20
N LEU A 9 8.26 -6.14 -0.36
CA LEU A 9 6.86 -6.21 -0.73
C LEU A 9 6.13 -4.92 -0.34
N LEU A 10 5.49 -4.28 -1.32
CA LEU A 10 4.62 -3.12 -1.15
C LEU A 10 3.22 -3.41 -1.66
N ALA A 11 2.20 -3.27 -0.82
CA ALA A 11 0.80 -3.26 -1.24
C ALA A 11 0.36 -1.82 -1.55
N ALA A 12 0.05 -1.54 -2.82
CA ALA A 12 -0.39 -0.23 -3.28
C ALA A 12 -1.88 -0.25 -3.68
N TYR A 13 -2.66 0.66 -3.12
CA TYR A 13 -4.11 0.79 -3.35
C TYR A 13 -4.50 2.11 -4.05
N GLY A 14 -3.52 2.96 -4.36
CA GLY A 14 -3.73 4.31 -4.90
C GLY A 14 -2.95 4.58 -6.19
N THR A 15 -2.37 5.78 -6.28
CA THR A 15 -1.75 6.34 -7.49
C THR A 15 -0.33 5.84 -7.80
N LEU A 16 0.21 4.92 -7.01
CA LEU A 16 1.55 4.33 -7.23
C LEU A 16 1.52 3.17 -8.23
N ARG A 17 0.34 2.80 -8.75
CA ARG A 17 0.19 1.69 -9.69
C ARG A 17 0.72 2.08 -11.08
N PRO A 18 1.10 1.10 -11.92
CA PRO A 18 1.50 1.38 -13.30
C PRO A 18 0.42 2.15 -14.08
N GLY A 19 0.79 3.24 -14.75
CA GLY A 19 -0.12 4.09 -15.52
C GLY A 19 -0.89 5.14 -14.72
N GLU A 20 -0.60 5.28 -13.42
CA GLU A 20 -1.15 6.33 -12.55
C GLU A 20 -0.17 7.53 -12.45
N PRO A 21 -0.63 8.74 -12.08
CA PRO A 21 0.18 9.96 -12.11
C PRO A 21 1.49 9.89 -11.29
N ASN A 22 1.55 9.01 -10.29
CA ASN A 22 2.70 8.85 -9.41
C ASN A 22 3.56 7.60 -9.73
N GLU A 23 3.40 7.00 -10.92
CA GLU A 23 4.26 5.88 -11.35
C GLU A 23 5.76 6.23 -11.33
N HIS A 24 6.09 7.50 -11.54
CA HIS A 24 7.46 8.02 -11.53
C HIS A 24 8.18 7.87 -10.17
N ILE A 25 7.42 7.68 -9.08
CA ILE A 25 7.99 7.38 -7.76
C ILE A 25 8.51 5.94 -7.72
N MET A 26 7.90 5.04 -8.51
CA MET A 26 8.30 3.65 -8.65
C MET A 26 9.37 3.45 -9.73
N GLU A 27 9.65 4.46 -10.56
CA GLU A 27 10.70 4.41 -11.58
C GLU A 27 12.08 4.17 -10.95
N GLY A 28 12.85 3.26 -11.57
CA GLY A 28 14.18 2.86 -11.11
C GLY A 28 14.21 1.63 -10.20
N MET A 29 13.05 1.02 -9.91
CA MET A 29 12.96 -0.29 -9.25
C MET A 29 12.54 -1.37 -10.24
N ASP A 30 13.32 -2.45 -10.33
CA ASP A 30 12.92 -3.63 -11.08
C ASP A 30 12.03 -4.51 -10.19
N GLY A 31 10.84 -4.85 -10.67
CA GLY A 31 9.89 -5.63 -9.88
C GLY A 31 8.67 -6.12 -10.63
N THR A 32 7.87 -6.93 -9.94
CA THR A 32 6.65 -7.54 -10.47
C THR A 32 5.44 -6.99 -9.74
N TRP A 33 4.39 -6.67 -10.50
CA TRP A 33 3.08 -6.27 -9.97
C TRP A 33 2.08 -7.42 -10.09
N THR A 34 1.46 -7.78 -8.97
CA THR A 34 0.46 -8.85 -8.90
C THR A 34 -0.84 -8.32 -8.27
N PRO A 35 -2.02 -8.56 -8.88
CA PRO A 35 -3.30 -8.22 -8.26
C PRO A 35 -3.48 -8.99 -6.93
N ALA A 36 -3.88 -8.27 -5.89
CA ALA A 36 -4.04 -8.84 -4.55
C ALA A 36 -5.17 -8.15 -3.75
N LEU A 37 -5.44 -8.66 -2.56
CA LEU A 37 -6.49 -8.17 -1.67
C LEU A 37 -5.95 -7.96 -0.26
N ILE A 38 -6.46 -6.95 0.44
CA ILE A 38 -6.21 -6.73 1.89
C ILE A 38 -7.54 -6.54 2.62
N ARG A 39 -7.54 -6.65 3.95
CA ARG A 39 -8.69 -6.31 4.79
C ARG A 39 -8.54 -4.91 5.37
N ALA A 40 -9.33 -3.97 4.85
CA ALA A 40 -9.23 -2.57 5.23
C ALA A 40 -10.51 -1.80 4.90
N ARG A 41 -10.66 -0.63 5.50
CA ARG A 41 -11.64 0.37 5.08
C ARG A 41 -10.98 1.34 4.11
N LEU A 42 -11.56 1.51 2.92
CA LEU A 42 -11.08 2.46 1.93
C LEU A 42 -11.86 3.77 2.04
N TYR A 43 -11.14 4.87 2.25
CA TYR A 43 -11.66 6.22 2.25
C TYR A 43 -11.29 6.90 0.92
N PRO A 44 -12.26 7.51 0.21
CA PRO A 44 -11.98 8.21 -1.06
C PRO A 44 -11.15 9.49 -0.86
N SER A 45 -11.21 10.07 0.34
CA SER A 45 -10.40 11.20 0.76
C SER A 45 -10.12 11.08 2.25
N GLY A 46 -8.86 11.24 2.66
CA GLY A 46 -8.52 11.51 4.06
C GLY A 46 -8.92 12.93 4.48
N VAL A 47 -8.52 13.31 5.69
CA VAL A 47 -8.66 14.69 6.22
C VAL A 47 -7.30 15.29 6.57
N GLY A 48 -7.23 16.62 6.63
CA GLY A 48 -6.02 17.33 7.01
C GLY A 48 -4.88 17.08 6.03
N ARG A 49 -3.83 16.38 6.46
CA ARG A 49 -2.63 16.16 5.63
C ARG A 49 -2.83 15.13 4.50
N ALA A 50 -3.94 14.39 4.52
CA ALA A 50 -4.35 13.48 3.44
C ALA A 50 -5.62 13.96 2.71
N GLU A 51 -5.99 15.24 2.86
CA GLU A 51 -7.18 15.80 2.22
C GLU A 51 -7.07 15.74 0.69
N GLY A 52 -8.10 15.19 0.04
CA GLY A 52 -8.17 15.00 -1.41
C GLY A 52 -7.49 13.73 -1.92
N TYR A 53 -6.89 12.92 -1.04
CA TYR A 53 -6.18 11.70 -1.42
C TYR A 53 -6.83 10.45 -0.80
N PRO A 54 -6.93 9.34 -1.55
CA PRO A 54 -7.48 8.11 -1.03
C PRO A 54 -6.58 7.55 0.06
N GLY A 55 -7.18 6.86 1.02
CA GLY A 55 -6.47 6.28 2.14
C GLY A 55 -7.16 5.03 2.66
N VAL A 56 -6.40 4.07 3.17
CA VAL A 56 -6.96 2.90 3.86
C VAL A 56 -6.72 2.99 5.35
N VAL A 57 -7.57 2.30 6.12
CA VAL A 57 -7.33 1.95 7.53
C VAL A 57 -7.47 0.45 7.66
N LEU A 58 -6.45 -0.23 8.17
CA LEU A 58 -6.47 -1.69 8.29
C LEU A 58 -7.54 -2.14 9.30
N ASP A 59 -8.40 -3.06 8.88
CA ASP A 59 -9.49 -3.60 9.69
C ASP A 59 -9.73 -5.06 9.26
N PRO A 60 -9.35 -6.06 10.08
CA PRO A 60 -9.51 -7.47 9.71
C PRO A 60 -10.98 -7.90 9.62
N ALA A 61 -11.92 -7.12 10.16
CA ALA A 61 -13.35 -7.38 10.06
C ALA A 61 -14.00 -6.71 8.83
N ALA A 62 -13.24 -5.88 8.09
CA ALA A 62 -13.74 -5.19 6.91
C ALA A 62 -13.75 -6.08 5.65
N ASP A 63 -14.41 -5.57 4.62
CA ASP A 63 -14.42 -6.16 3.29
C ASP A 63 -13.01 -6.14 2.65
N PRO A 64 -12.74 -7.07 1.72
CA PRO A 64 -11.48 -7.08 1.00
C PRO A 64 -11.39 -5.89 0.04
N VAL A 65 -10.29 -5.15 0.12
CA VAL A 65 -9.96 -4.02 -0.76
C VAL A 65 -8.95 -4.48 -1.82
N PRO A 66 -9.21 -4.20 -3.11
CA PRO A 66 -8.27 -4.53 -4.18
C PRO A 66 -7.02 -3.66 -4.11
N VAL A 67 -5.85 -4.31 -4.17
CA VAL A 67 -4.54 -3.69 -4.21
C VAL A 67 -3.69 -4.31 -5.32
N GLN A 68 -2.55 -3.69 -5.60
CA GLN A 68 -1.48 -4.29 -6.37
C GLN A 68 -0.29 -4.55 -5.44
N LEU A 69 0.16 -5.80 -5.38
CA LEU A 69 1.36 -6.19 -4.68
C LEU A 69 2.56 -5.99 -5.60
N PHE A 70 3.46 -5.10 -5.22
CA PHE A 70 4.75 -4.90 -5.87
C PHE A 70 5.83 -5.69 -5.13
N ALA A 71 6.52 -6.57 -5.85
CA ALA A 71 7.66 -7.31 -5.36
C ALA A 71 8.93 -6.82 -6.05
N SER A 72 9.90 -6.30 -5.29
CA SER A 72 11.16 -5.78 -5.83
C SER A 72 12.31 -5.92 -4.84
N ALA A 73 13.48 -6.31 -5.35
CA ALA A 73 14.72 -6.37 -4.59
C ALA A 73 15.24 -4.99 -4.15
N ASP A 74 14.78 -3.93 -4.80
CA ASP A 74 15.27 -2.55 -4.61
C ASP A 74 14.51 -1.79 -3.51
N LEU A 75 13.33 -2.27 -3.11
CA LEU A 75 12.48 -1.65 -2.10
C LEU A 75 13.19 -1.32 -0.77
N PRO A 76 14.05 -2.20 -0.21
CA PRO A 76 14.81 -1.89 1.01
C PRO A 76 15.59 -0.57 0.96
N GLU A 77 16.07 -0.18 -0.22
CA GLU A 77 16.84 1.05 -0.42
C GLU A 77 15.96 2.26 -0.80
N GLN A 78 14.68 2.04 -1.12
CA GLN A 78 13.74 3.08 -1.53
C GLN A 78 12.72 3.45 -0.44
N TRP A 79 12.70 2.72 0.67
CA TRP A 79 11.76 2.95 1.76
C TRP A 79 11.75 4.39 2.30
N ASP A 80 12.93 4.98 2.55
CA ASP A 80 13.03 6.37 3.01
C ASP A 80 12.44 7.37 2.00
N ARG A 81 12.64 7.13 0.70
CA ARG A 81 12.09 7.98 -0.38
C ARG A 81 10.56 7.86 -0.44
N LEU A 82 10.03 6.65 -0.27
CA LEU A 82 8.60 6.41 -0.26
C LEU A 82 7.94 7.02 0.99
N ASP A 83 8.59 6.91 2.15
CA ASP A 83 8.11 7.51 3.40
C ASP A 83 8.05 9.05 3.31
N ASP A 84 9.07 9.68 2.69
CA ASP A 84 9.09 11.14 2.46
C ASP A 84 7.99 11.59 1.48
N PHE A 85 7.76 10.81 0.41
CA PHE A 85 6.75 11.11 -0.59
C PHE A 85 5.31 11.03 -0.04
N GLU A 86 4.97 9.93 0.64
CA GLU A 86 3.64 9.75 1.26
C GLU A 86 3.42 10.79 2.36
N GLY A 87 4.51 11.12 3.07
CA GLY A 87 4.52 12.18 4.04
C GLY A 87 3.67 11.86 5.28
N PRO A 88 3.43 12.87 6.12
CA PRO A 88 2.92 12.67 7.47
C PRO A 88 1.41 12.36 7.55
N GLY A 89 0.69 12.36 6.42
CA GLY A 89 -0.71 11.92 6.38
C GLY A 89 -0.87 10.41 6.43
N TYR A 90 0.23 9.68 6.21
CA TYR A 90 0.27 8.24 6.12
C TYR A 90 1.36 7.66 7.00
N ARG A 91 1.24 6.36 7.32
CA ARG A 91 2.29 5.59 8.01
C ARG A 91 2.46 4.23 7.36
N ARG A 92 3.70 3.80 7.22
CA ARG A 92 4.02 2.46 6.74
C ARG A 92 3.78 1.41 7.83
N VAL A 93 2.95 0.42 7.55
CA VAL A 93 2.59 -0.66 8.48
C VAL A 93 2.59 -2.02 7.77
N PRO A 94 2.83 -3.13 8.48
CA PRO A 94 2.70 -4.46 7.90
C PRO A 94 1.21 -4.80 7.67
N VAL A 95 0.91 -5.47 6.57
CA VAL A 95 -0.44 -5.97 6.25
C VAL A 95 -0.39 -7.38 5.68
N GLN A 96 -1.43 -8.17 5.98
CA GLN A 96 -1.67 -9.46 5.31
C GLN A 96 -2.28 -9.20 3.94
N VAL A 97 -1.62 -9.70 2.91
CA VAL A 97 -2.03 -9.57 1.51
C VAL A 97 -2.40 -10.95 0.98
N GLU A 98 -3.67 -11.11 0.61
CA GLU A 98 -4.17 -12.30 -0.06
C GLU A 98 -3.85 -12.17 -1.56
N VAL A 99 -3.09 -13.11 -2.13
CA VAL A 99 -2.72 -13.13 -3.56
C VAL A 99 -3.46 -14.30 -4.22
N PRO A 100 -4.68 -14.07 -4.76
CA PRO A 100 -5.57 -15.18 -5.15
C PRO A 100 -5.01 -16.03 -6.30
N VAL A 101 -4.21 -15.42 -7.19
CA VAL A 101 -3.63 -16.10 -8.35
C VAL A 101 -2.54 -17.10 -7.97
N GLU A 102 -1.91 -16.92 -6.80
CA GLU A 102 -0.89 -17.83 -6.25
C GLU A 102 -1.43 -18.65 -5.08
N GLU A 103 -2.71 -18.48 -4.73
CA GLU A 103 -3.38 -19.13 -3.59
C GLU A 103 -2.60 -18.95 -2.27
N GLU A 104 -1.95 -17.80 -2.11
CA GLU A 104 -1.07 -17.50 -0.98
C GLU A 104 -1.48 -16.27 -0.19
N THR A 105 -0.93 -16.16 1.02
CA THR A 105 -1.01 -14.96 1.84
C THR A 105 0.39 -14.57 2.28
N VAL A 106 0.76 -13.33 2.01
CA VAL A 106 2.07 -12.77 2.32
C VAL A 106 1.94 -11.57 3.25
N THR A 107 3.04 -11.21 3.91
CA THR A 107 3.12 -9.95 4.66
C THR A 107 3.84 -8.93 3.82
N ALA A 108 3.21 -7.79 3.56
CA ALA A 108 3.78 -6.68 2.82
C ALA A 108 3.70 -5.38 3.62
N TRP A 109 4.43 -4.37 3.19
CA TRP A 109 4.25 -3.01 3.68
C TRP A 109 3.11 -2.30 2.95
N ILE A 110 2.37 -1.46 3.65
CA ILE A 110 1.35 -0.56 3.08
C ILE A 110 1.37 0.78 3.82
N TYR A 111 0.97 1.85 3.14
CA TYR A 111 0.76 3.16 3.74
C TYR A 111 -0.71 3.30 4.15
N GLU A 112 -1.03 3.25 5.43
CA GLU A 112 -2.38 3.55 5.91
C GLU A 112 -2.49 5.00 6.40
N LEU A 113 -3.71 5.54 6.47
CA LEU A 113 -3.93 6.85 7.06
C LEU A 113 -3.47 6.87 8.51
N VAL A 114 -2.77 7.93 8.92
CA VAL A 114 -2.56 8.18 10.34
C VAL A 114 -3.91 8.45 11.02
N PRO A 115 -4.08 8.13 12.32
CA PRO A 115 -5.37 8.31 13.02
C PRO A 115 -5.98 9.71 12.88
N GLU A 116 -5.14 10.74 12.81
CA GLU A 116 -5.54 12.15 12.65
C GLU A 116 -6.05 12.49 11.25
N ALA A 117 -5.72 11.66 10.26
CA ALA A 117 -6.10 11.81 8.86
C ALA A 117 -7.29 10.92 8.47
N VAL A 118 -7.82 10.12 9.40
CA VAL A 118 -9.01 9.29 9.20
C VAL A 118 -10.27 10.17 9.27
N PRO A 119 -11.14 10.16 8.24
CA PRO A 119 -12.42 10.86 8.30
C PRO A 119 -13.29 10.36 9.45
N ALA A 120 -14.05 11.25 10.09
CA ALA A 120 -15.07 10.82 11.04
C ALA A 120 -16.11 9.94 10.32
N GLU A 121 -16.39 8.76 10.86
CA GLU A 121 -17.44 7.91 10.33
C GLU A 121 -18.78 8.64 10.54
N GLY A 122 -19.47 8.91 9.42
CA GLY A 122 -20.75 9.63 9.40
C GLY A 122 -21.93 8.82 9.89
#